data_AF-A0A9Q0YJW2-F1
#
_entry.id   AF-A0A9Q0YJW2-F1
#
_cell.length_a   1.000
_cell.length_b   1.000
_cell.length_c   1.000
_cell.angle_alpha   90.00
_cell.angle_beta   90.00
_cell.angle_gamma   90.00
#
_symmetry.space_group_name_H-M   'P 1'
#
loop_
_entity.id
_entity.type
_entity.pdbx_description
1 polymer ?
#
loop_
_entity_poly.entity_id
_entity_poly.type
_entity_poly.pdbx_seq_one_letter_code
_entity_poly.pdbx_strand_id
1 'polypeptide(L)'
;MSYDFLTILGFWDKILIRNDRVQERLQDPSMNFHDAVMDLKALRDHFNGEWEVLISESVEEGLNLCQEWEVEVERRRRRKKRMPRENSRDTGLTAKEETATTRIHLSVWR
;
A
#
# COMPACT_ATOMS: atom_id res chain seq x y z
N MET A 1 -8.89 -10.30 10.33
CA MET A 1 -8.29 -9.07 9.78
C MET A 1 -6.90 -9.42 9.29
N SER A 2 -6.46 -8.95 8.13
CA SER A 2 -5.14 -9.30 7.57
C SER A 2 -4.29 -8.04 7.40
N TYR A 3 -2.96 -8.23 7.42
CA TYR A 3 -1.98 -7.18 7.13
C TYR A 3 -2.24 -6.48 5.79
N ASP A 4 -2.51 -7.24 4.73
CA ASP A 4 -2.81 -6.71 3.40
C ASP A 4 -4.04 -5.78 3.44
N PHE A 5 -5.09 -6.15 4.19
CA PHE A 5 -6.29 -5.34 4.33
C PHE A 5 -6.02 -4.03 5.07
N LEU A 6 -5.28 -4.07 6.18
CA LEU A 6 -4.95 -2.89 6.98
C LEU A 6 -4.07 -1.89 6.22
N THR A 7 -3.09 -2.42 5.48
CA THR A 7 -2.23 -1.61 4.60
C THR A 7 -3.03 -0.91 3.51
N ILE A 8 -3.93 -1.66 2.84
CA ILE A 8 -4.79 -1.09 1.80
C ILE A 8 -5.78 -0.08 2.40
N LEU A 9 -6.28 -0.32 3.61
CA LEU A 9 -7.20 0.58 4.29
C LEU A 9 -6.53 1.94 4.59
N GLY A 10 -5.35 1.95 5.21
CA GLY A 10 -4.61 3.19 5.49
C GLY A 10 -4.21 3.93 4.20
N PHE A 11 -3.90 3.19 3.13
CA PHE A 11 -3.66 3.78 1.82
C PHE A 11 -4.90 4.49 1.25
N TRP A 12 -6.06 3.84 1.29
CA TRP A 12 -7.30 4.44 0.79
C TRP A 12 -7.75 5.63 1.64
N ASP A 13 -7.58 5.59 2.95
CA ASP A 13 -7.89 6.72 3.83
C ASP A 13 -7.16 8.00 3.38
N LYS A 14 -5.84 7.90 3.17
CA LYS A 14 -5.01 9.02 2.67
C LYS A 14 -5.47 9.54 1.30
N ILE A 15 -5.80 8.64 0.37
CA ILE A 15 -6.30 9.02 -0.97
C ILE A 15 -7.66 9.71 -0.87
N LEU A 16 -8.57 9.15 -0.07
CA LEU A 16 -9.94 9.64 0.05
C LEU A 16 -9.97 11.04 0.67
N ILE A 17 -9.21 11.29 1.75
CA ILE A 17 -9.11 12.62 2.37
C ILE A 17 -8.66 13.67 1.34
N ARG A 18 -7.70 13.32 0.49
CA ARG A 18 -7.18 14.26 -0.51
C ARG A 18 -8.18 14.52 -1.63
N ASN A 19 -8.84 13.47 -2.12
CA ASN A 19 -9.88 13.57 -3.14
C ASN A 19 -11.08 14.36 -2.63
N ASP A 20 -11.52 14.10 -1.41
CA ASP A 20 -12.67 14.75 -0.77
C ASP A 20 -12.50 16.27 -0.74
N ARG A 21 -11.34 16.76 -0.30
CA ARG A 21 -11.02 18.20 -0.32
C ARG A 21 -11.12 18.83 -1.71
N VAL A 22 -10.68 18.13 -2.74
CA VAL A 22 -10.78 18.62 -4.12
C VAL A 22 -12.23 18.55 -4.61
N GLN A 23 -12.95 17.49 -4.28
CA GLN A 23 -14.37 17.35 -4.60
C GLN A 23 -15.23 18.43 -3.94
N GLU A 24 -14.99 18.77 -2.68
CA GLU A 24 -15.66 19.87 -1.98
C GLU A 24 -15.43 21.20 -2.70
N ARG A 25 -14.18 21.51 -3.07
CA ARG A 25 -13.86 22.73 -3.83
C ARG A 25 -14.55 22.75 -5.19
N LEU A 26 -14.53 21.63 -5.92
CA LEU A 26 -15.17 21.53 -7.24
C LEU A 26 -16.70 21.66 -7.18
N GLN A 27 -17.31 21.39 -6.02
CA GLN A 27 -18.74 21.54 -5.80
C GLN A 27 -19.14 22.93 -5.32
N ASP A 28 -18.18 23.84 -5.07
CA ASP A 28 -18.48 25.21 -4.69
C ASP A 28 -19.21 25.95 -5.83
N PRO A 29 -20.38 26.58 -5.58
CA PRO A 29 -21.12 27.31 -6.62
C PRO A 29 -20.37 28.47 -7.27
N SER A 30 -19.35 29.01 -6.60
CA SER A 30 -18.46 30.06 -7.11
C SER A 30 -17.25 29.53 -7.89
N MET A 31 -17.08 28.20 -7.95
CA MET A 31 -15.98 27.57 -8.68
C MET A 31 -16.05 27.90 -10.18
N ASN A 32 -14.95 28.43 -10.71
CA ASN A 32 -14.80 28.63 -12.14
C ASN A 32 -13.98 27.50 -12.79
N PHE A 33 -14.09 27.39 -14.11
CA PHE A 33 -13.45 26.31 -14.86
C PHE A 33 -11.91 26.35 -14.78
N HIS A 34 -11.31 27.54 -14.71
CA HIS A 34 -9.86 27.67 -14.66
C HIS A 34 -9.30 27.10 -13.35
N ASP A 35 -9.89 27.50 -12.22
CA ASP A 35 -9.50 27.04 -10.90
C ASP A 35 -9.76 25.55 -10.73
N ALA A 36 -10.89 25.04 -11.24
CA ALA A 36 -11.17 23.61 -11.27
C ALA A 36 -10.09 22.80 -11.99
N VAL A 37 -9.61 23.29 -13.15
CA VAL A 37 -8.52 22.64 -13.89
C VAL A 37 -7.21 22.72 -13.11
N MET A 38 -6.93 23.83 -12.42
CA MET A 38 -5.75 23.94 -11.55
C MET A 38 -5.78 22.96 -10.39
N ASP A 39 -6.92 22.82 -9.72
CA ASP A 39 -7.08 21.88 -8.61
C ASP A 39 -6.91 20.42 -9.05
N LEU A 40 -7.48 20.05 -10.21
CA LEU A 40 -7.31 18.71 -10.77
C LEU A 40 -5.84 18.44 -11.18
N LYS A 41 -5.13 19.43 -11.74
CA LYS A 41 -3.70 19.28 -12.05
C LYS A 41 -2.88 19.14 -10.77
N ALA A 42 -3.13 19.97 -9.77
CA ALA A 42 -2.44 19.90 -8.49
C ALA A 42 -2.65 18.54 -7.80
N LEU A 43 -3.87 17.99 -7.87
CA LEU A 43 -4.17 16.66 -7.34
C LEU A 43 -3.36 15.56 -8.06
N ARG A 44 -3.33 15.60 -9.39
CA ARG A 44 -2.54 14.67 -10.20
C ARG A 44 -1.05 14.77 -9.87
N ASP A 45 -0.51 15.98 -9.83
CA ASP A 45 0.92 16.22 -9.63
C ASP A 45 1.35 15.79 -8.23
N HIS A 46 0.50 16.00 -7.22
CA HIS A 46 0.70 15.47 -5.87
C HIS A 46 0.77 13.95 -5.85
N PHE A 47 -0.22 13.24 -6.43
CA PHE A 47 -0.18 11.78 -6.46
C PHE A 47 1.02 11.24 -7.25
N ASN A 48 1.42 11.90 -8.34
CA ASN A 48 2.60 11.51 -9.10
C ASN A 48 3.90 11.71 -8.32
N GLY A 49 3.99 12.77 -7.50
CA GLY A 49 5.19 13.08 -6.73
C GLY A 49 5.30 12.29 -5.42
N GLU A 50 4.18 11.97 -4.78
CA GLU A 50 4.16 11.40 -3.43
C GLU A 50 3.74 9.92 -3.39
N TRP A 51 3.54 9.28 -4.55
CA TRP A 51 3.05 7.90 -4.62
C TRP A 51 3.87 6.91 -3.79
N GLU A 52 5.20 6.99 -3.88
CA GLU A 52 6.09 6.08 -3.16
C GLU A 52 6.04 6.32 -1.64
N VAL A 53 5.91 7.59 -1.24
CA VAL A 53 5.78 7.99 0.16
C VAL A 53 4.46 7.44 0.72
N LEU A 54 3.35 7.66 0.02
CA LEU A 54 2.02 7.13 0.38
C LEU A 54 2.04 5.61 0.57
N ILE A 55 2.70 4.87 -0.34
CA ILE A 55 2.83 3.42 -0.22
C ILE A 55 3.65 3.07 1.03
N SER A 56 4.81 3.71 1.24
CA SER A 56 5.68 3.40 2.39
C SER A 56 5.00 3.66 3.73
N GLU A 57 4.33 4.80 3.87
CA GLU A 57 3.59 5.17 5.08
C GLU A 57 2.42 4.21 5.34
N SER A 58 1.72 3.78 4.29
CA SER A 58 0.58 2.86 4.45
C SER A 58 1.03 1.44 4.85
N VAL A 59 2.19 1.01 4.35
CA VAL A 59 2.84 -0.24 4.77
C VAL A 59 3.26 -0.16 6.24
N GLU A 60 3.88 0.95 6.65
CA GLU A 60 4.29 1.16 8.04
C GLU A 60 3.09 1.20 8.98
N GLU A 61 2.04 1.94 8.61
CA GLU A 61 0.79 2.02 9.35
C GLU A 61 0.10 0.66 9.47
N GLY A 62 0.03 -0.11 8.38
CA GLY A 62 -0.52 -1.47 8.40
C GLY A 62 0.25 -2.41 9.35
N LEU A 63 1.58 -2.26 9.44
CA LEU A 63 2.39 -3.01 10.40
C LEU A 63 2.13 -2.59 11.84
N ASN A 64 2.04 -1.28 12.08
CA ASN A 64 1.78 -0.74 13.42
C ASN A 64 0.41 -1.21 13.92
N LEU A 65 -0.62 -1.17 13.07
CA LEU A 65 -1.96 -1.68 13.39
C LEU A 65 -1.96 -3.19 13.63
N CYS A 66 -1.19 -3.95 12.86
CA CYS A 66 -1.05 -5.38 13.12
C CYS A 66 -0.39 -5.68 14.47
N GLN A 67 0.62 -4.89 14.87
CA GLN A 67 1.26 -5.02 16.18
C GLN A 67 0.30 -4.64 17.31
N GLU A 68 -0.43 -3.54 17.16
CA GLU A 68 -1.40 -3.05 18.15
C GLU A 68 -2.55 -4.03 18.35
N TRP A 69 -3.06 -4.61 17.26
CA TRP A 69 -4.24 -5.49 17.29
C TRP A 69 -3.90 -6.98 17.35
N GLU A 70 -2.62 -7.30 17.62
CA GLU A 70 -2.10 -8.68 17.69
C GLU A 70 -2.47 -9.55 16.46
N VAL A 71 -2.50 -8.92 15.28
CA VAL A 71 -2.79 -9.61 14.02
C VAL A 71 -1.52 -10.28 13.52
N GLU A 72 -1.59 -11.59 13.31
CA GLU A 72 -0.49 -12.39 12.75
C GLU A 72 -0.13 -11.88 11.34
N VAL A 73 1.04 -11.22 11.22
CA VAL A 73 1.57 -10.70 9.94
C VAL A 73 2.16 -11.83 9.09
N GLU A 74 2.58 -12.93 9.73
CA GLU A 74 3.08 -14.10 9.02
C GLU A 74 1.94 -14.87 8.35
N ARG A 75 2.05 -15.05 7.02
CA ARG A 75 1.18 -15.99 6.31
C ARG A 75 1.50 -17.40 6.80
N ARG A 76 0.55 -18.03 7.50
CA ARG A 76 0.62 -19.47 7.83
C ARG A 76 0.85 -20.27 6.55
N ARG A 77 2.09 -20.75 6.36
CA ARG A 77 2.43 -21.61 5.22
C ARG A 77 1.81 -22.98 5.41
N ARG A 78 1.01 -23.42 4.44
CA ARG A 78 0.61 -24.82 4.30
C ARG A 78 1.90 -25.62 4.10
N ARG A 79 2.32 -26.43 5.09
CA ARG A 79 3.53 -27.26 5.01
C ARG A 79 3.51 -28.03 3.68
N LYS A 80 4.42 -27.70 2.76
CA LYS A 80 4.69 -28.57 1.61
C LYS A 80 5.23 -29.90 2.14
N LYS A 81 4.79 -31.00 1.54
CA LYS A 81 5.29 -32.33 1.85
C LYS A 81 6.79 -32.35 1.53
N ARG A 82 7.64 -32.52 2.54
CA ARG A 82 9.10 -32.59 2.36
C ARG A 82 9.45 -33.78 1.48
N MET A 83 10.37 -33.58 0.54
CA MET A 83 10.91 -34.69 -0.23
C MET A 83 11.94 -35.46 0.62
N PRO A 84 12.07 -36.78 0.45
CA PRO A 84 13.12 -37.54 1.13
C PRO A 84 14.51 -36.97 0.77
N ARG A 85 15.34 -36.69 1.78
CA ARG A 85 16.68 -36.04 1.73
C ARG A 85 16.72 -34.50 1.69
N GLU A 86 15.57 -33.83 1.74
CA GLU A 86 15.53 -32.37 1.84
C GLU A 86 15.79 -31.92 3.30
N ASN A 87 16.97 -31.36 3.56
CA ASN A 87 17.41 -30.87 4.88
C ASN A 87 17.33 -29.34 5.02
N SER A 88 16.84 -28.62 4.00
CA SER A 88 16.62 -27.19 4.08
C SER A 88 15.49 -26.91 5.08
N ARG A 89 15.75 -26.02 6.05
CA ARG A 89 14.66 -25.40 6.79
C ARG A 89 13.99 -24.45 5.81
N ASP A 90 12.70 -24.65 5.63
CA ASP A 90 11.82 -23.75 4.89
C ASP A 90 11.70 -22.46 5.73
N THR A 91 12.69 -21.57 5.66
CA THR A 91 12.62 -20.24 6.27
C THR A 91 11.63 -19.45 5.44
N GLY A 92 10.45 -19.23 6.01
CA GLY A 92 9.43 -18.41 5.37
C GLY A 92 9.95 -17.00 5.18
N LEU A 93 9.72 -16.43 4.00
CA LEU A 93 9.86 -14.99 3.82
C LEU A 93 8.72 -14.33 4.60
N THR A 94 9.06 -13.35 5.43
CA THR A 94 8.10 -12.44 6.05
C THR A 94 7.35 -11.66 4.94
N ALA A 95 6.17 -11.11 5.25
CA ALA A 95 5.41 -10.29 4.31
C ALA A 95 6.27 -9.12 3.74
N LYS A 96 7.16 -8.56 4.57
CA LYS A 96 8.17 -7.56 4.14
C LYS A 96 9.12 -8.12 3.08
N GLU A 97 9.68 -9.30 3.29
CA GLU A 97 10.64 -9.91 2.37
C GLU A 97 10.00 -10.33 1.04
N GLU A 98 8.73 -10.75 1.03
CA GLU A 98 8.01 -11.03 -0.22
C GLU A 98 7.82 -9.75 -1.06
N THR A 99 7.37 -8.63 -0.44
CA THR A 99 7.19 -7.36 -1.17
C THR A 99 8.49 -6.83 -1.78
N ALA A 100 9.63 -7.00 -1.10
CA ALA A 100 10.94 -6.66 -1.62
C ALA A 100 11.37 -7.58 -2.78
N THR A 101 11.07 -8.87 -2.70
CA THR A 101 11.43 -9.86 -3.73
C THR A 101 10.61 -9.67 -5.01
N THR A 102 9.33 -9.30 -4.91
CA THR A 102 8.49 -8.96 -6.09
C THR A 102 9.05 -7.74 -6.84
N ARG A 103 9.63 -6.77 -6.12
CA ARG A 103 10.30 -5.59 -6.69
C ARG A 103 11.55 -5.95 -7.50
N ILE A 104 12.36 -6.90 -7.00
CA ILE A 104 13.55 -7.41 -7.71
C ILE A 104 13.17 -8.20 -8.96
N HIS A 105 12.13 -9.03 -8.89
CA HIS A 105 11.70 -9.85 -10.03
C HIS A 105 11.16 -9.01 -11.21
N LEU A 106 10.61 -7.83 -10.96
CA LEU A 106 10.16 -6.88 -11.99
C LEU A 106 11.33 -6.09 -12.63
N SER A 107 12.44 -5.89 -11.92
CA SER A 107 13.64 -5.23 -12.46
C SER A 107 14.51 -6.13 -13.35
N VAL A 108 14.35 -7.46 -13.27
CA VAL A 108 15.07 -8.44 -14.10
C VAL A 108 14.42 -8.61 -15.49
N TRP A 109 13.19 -8.11 -15.68
CA TRP A 109 12.43 -8.18 -16.93
C TRP A 109 12.35 -6.85 -17.69
N ARG A 110 13.27 -5.91 -17.43
CA ARG A 110 13.37 -4.63 -18.15
C ARG A 110 14.64 -4.52 -18.96
#